data_AF-A0A958XD25-F1
#
_entry.id   AF-A0A958XD25-F1
#
_cell.length_a   1.000
_cell.length_b   1.000
_cell.length_c   1.000
_cell.angle_alpha   90.00
_cell.angle_beta   90.00
_cell.angle_gamma   90.00
#
_symmetry.space_group_name_H-M   'P 1'
#
loop_
_entity.id
_entity.type
_entity.pdbx_description
1 polymer ?
#
loop_
_entity_poly.entity_id
_entity_poly.type
_entity_poly.pdbx_seq_one_letter_code
_entity_poly.pdbx_strand_id
1 'polypeptide(L)' 'MLPEGRIHIIKRSDGWVVKREGAERAYRWFNTKEEAIDLANSYRGRGYDVVVHRTDGTVERWLKREE' A
#
# COMPACT_ATOMS: atom_id res chain seq x y z
N MET A 1 -15.87 14.08 6.70
CA MET A 1 -15.12 12.90 7.20
C MET A 1 -14.51 12.21 5.98
N LEU A 2 -13.23 12.46 5.68
CA LEU A 2 -12.54 11.61 4.72
C LEU A 2 -12.41 10.25 5.41
N PRO A 3 -12.85 9.12 4.84
CA PRO A 3 -12.41 7.84 5.37
C PRO A 3 -10.88 7.89 5.37
N GLU A 4 -10.24 7.55 6.49
CA GLU A 4 -8.79 7.50 6.61
C GLU A 4 -8.25 6.51 5.58
N GLY A 5 -7.97 6.98 4.38
CA GLY A 5 -7.59 6.14 3.27
C GLY A 5 -6.19 5.61 3.53
N ARG A 6 -6.06 4.29 3.69
CA ARG A 6 -4.76 3.62 3.69
C ARG A 6 -4.54 2.94 2.36
N ILE A 7 -3.30 2.91 1.93
CA ILE A 7 -2.82 2.14 0.80
C ILE A 7 -1.97 1.01 1.35
N HIS A 8 -2.31 -0.22 1.00
CA HIS A 8 -1.66 -1.44 1.46
C HIS A 8 -0.78 -2.00 0.35
N ILE A 9 0.46 -2.32 0.70
CA ILE A 9 1.37 -3.09 -0.15
C ILE A 9 1.42 -4.51 0.41
N ILE A 10 0.91 -5.48 -0.36
CA ILE A 10 0.70 -6.85 0.10
C ILE A 10 1.41 -7.81 -0.84
N LYS A 11 2.13 -8.80 -0.30
CA LYS A 11 2.69 -9.90 -1.09
C LYS A 11 1.57 -10.82 -1.58
N ARG A 12 1.61 -11.19 -2.86
CA ARG A 12 0.80 -12.25 -3.49
C ARG A 12 1.70 -13.33 -4.07
N SER A 13 1.14 -14.42 -4.59
CA SER A 13 1.89 -15.51 -5.25
C SER A 13 2.94 -14.97 -6.23
N ASP A 14 2.49 -14.12 -7.15
CA ASP A 14 3.27 -13.75 -8.34
C ASP A 14 3.89 -12.34 -8.25
N GLY A 15 3.84 -11.69 -7.08
CA GLY A 15 4.39 -10.35 -6.94
C GLY A 15 3.87 -9.59 -5.73
N TRP A 16 3.82 -8.27 -5.87
CA TRP A 16 3.36 -7.32 -4.88
C TRP A 16 2.20 -6.51 -5.42
N VAL A 17 1.20 -6.27 -4.59
CA VAL A 17 0.01 -5.52 -4.98
C VAL A 17 -0.15 -4.27 -4.13
N VAL A 18 -0.54 -3.19 -4.80
CA VAL A 18 -1.03 -1.98 -4.16
C VAL A 18 -2.55 -2.07 -4.10
N LYS A 19 -3.12 -1.92 -2.91
CA LYS A 19 -4.56 -2.04 -2.65
C LYS A 19 -5.03 -0.91 -1.74
N ARG A 20 -6.15 -0.28 -2.06
CA ARG A 20 -6.77 0.68 -1.13
C ARG A 20 -7.49 -0.05 0.00
N GLU A 21 -7.40 0.46 1.21
CA GLU A 21 -8.15 -0.03 2.37
C GLU A 21 -9.64 -0.14 2.05
N GLY A 22 -10.26 -1.26 2.43
CA GLY A 22 -11.66 -1.56 2.11
C GLY A 22 -11.99 -1.88 0.65
N ALA A 23 -11.06 -1.74 -0.31
CA ALA A 23 -11.32 -2.16 -1.68
C ALA A 23 -11.39 -3.70 -1.77
N GLU A 24 -12.15 -4.25 -2.72
CA GLU A 24 -12.16 -5.70 -2.95
C GLU A 24 -10.96 -6.14 -3.80
N ARG A 25 -10.55 -5.31 -4.75
CA ARG A 25 -9.54 -5.64 -5.76
C ARG A 25 -8.23 -4.89 -5.52
N ALA A 26 -7.13 -5.50 -5.99
CA ALA A 26 -5.86 -4.80 -6.11
C ALA A 26 -5.99 -3.66 -7.13
N TYR A 27 -5.40 -2.52 -6.81
CA TYR A 27 -5.33 -1.37 -7.69
C TYR A 27 -4.24 -1.54 -8.76
N ARG A 28 -3.07 -2.07 -8.38
CA ARG A 28 -1.96 -2.35 -9.30
C ARG A 28 -1.09 -3.51 -8.81
N TRP A 29 -0.46 -4.21 -9.75
CA TRP A 29 0.49 -5.30 -9.53
C TRP A 29 1.90 -4.87 -9.93
N PHE A 30 2.88 -5.40 -9.21
CA PHE A 30 4.30 -5.15 -9.38
C PHE A 30 5.10 -6.44 -9.16
N ASN A 31 6.27 -6.52 -9.78
CA ASN A 31 7.13 -7.68 -9.62
C ASN A 31 7.91 -7.58 -8.30
N THR A 32 8.35 -6.37 -7.93
CA THR A 32 9.13 -6.13 -6.72
C THR A 32 8.35 -5.34 -5.67
N LYS A 33 8.83 -5.40 -4.42
CA LYS A 33 8.22 -4.67 -3.31
C LYS A 33 8.49 -3.18 -3.43
N GLU A 34 9.70 -2.86 -3.88
CA GLU A 34 10.23 -1.52 -4.06
C GLU A 34 9.36 -0.74 -5.05
N GLU A 35 9.03 -1.32 -6.21
CA GLU A 35 8.14 -0.70 -7.20
C GLU A 35 6.75 -0.39 -6.61
N ALA A 36 6.21 -1.30 -5.80
CA ALA A 36 4.93 -1.11 -5.13
C ALA A 36 4.98 -0.01 -4.06
N ILE A 37 6.08 0.06 -3.29
CA ILE A 37 6.33 1.11 -2.30
C ILE A 37 6.46 2.47 -2.98
N ASP A 38 7.21 2.57 -4.08
CA ASP A 38 7.42 3.82 -4.81
C ASP A 38 6.10 4.38 -5.34
N LEU A 39 5.25 3.54 -5.94
CA LEU A 39 3.90 3.98 -6.33
C LEU A 39 3.10 4.42 -5.10
N ALA A 40 3.05 3.61 -4.04
CA ALA A 40 2.23 3.90 -2.86
C ALA A 40 2.65 5.21 -2.17
N ASN A 41 3.95 5.50 -2.11
CA ASN A 41 4.50 6.73 -1.54
C ASN A 41 3.96 7.99 -2.25
N SER A 42 3.72 7.94 -3.57
CA SER A 42 3.11 9.07 -4.30
C SER A 42 1.70 9.45 -3.84
N TYR A 43 1.02 8.57 -3.08
CA TYR A 43 -0.30 8.85 -2.50
C TYR A 43 -0.22 9.53 -1.14
N ARG A 44 0.97 9.61 -0.51
CA ARG A 44 1.14 10.28 0.78
C ARG A 44 0.84 11.77 0.69
N GLY A 45 1.30 12.45 -0.36
CA GLY A 45 0.92 13.83 -0.69
C GLY A 45 -0.53 14.00 -1.16
N ARG A 46 -1.29 12.90 -1.30
CA ARG A 46 -2.73 12.91 -1.60
C ARG A 46 -3.59 12.61 -0.37
N GLY A 47 -2.98 12.61 0.82
CA GLY A 47 -3.66 12.39 2.10
C GLY A 47 -3.82 10.93 2.51
N TYR A 48 -3.08 9.98 1.89
CA TYR A 48 -3.14 8.56 2.23
C TYR A 48 -1.96 8.12 3.09
N ASP A 49 -2.26 7.33 4.12
CA ASP A 49 -1.24 6.56 4.84
C ASP A 49 -0.85 5.34 4.00
N VAL A 50 0.41 4.91 4.09
CA VAL A 50 0.91 3.72 3.38
C VAL A 50 1.30 2.66 4.40
N VAL A 51 0.69 1.47 4.27
CA VAL A 51 0.94 0.30 5.11
C VAL A 51 1.65 -0.77 4.29
N VAL A 52 2.88 -1.08 4.67
CA VAL A 52 3.71 -2.10 4.02
C VAL A 52 3.60 -3.38 4.82
N HIS A 53 3.13 -4.45 4.17
CA HIS A 53 3.07 -5.78 4.78
C HIS A 53 4.34 -6.60 4.48
N ARG A 54 4.67 -7.52 5.38
CA ARG A 54 5.62 -8.62 5.16
C ARG A 54 5.00 -9.70 4.28
N THR A 55 5.81 -10.67 3.88
CA THR A 55 5.37 -11.85 3.13
C THR A 55 4.41 -12.75 3.93
N ASP A 56 4.50 -12.73 5.25
CA ASP A 56 3.57 -13.43 6.16
C ASP A 56 2.26 -12.67 6.42
N GLY A 57 2.08 -11.49 5.81
CA GLY A 57 0.90 -10.64 5.95
C GLY A 57 0.92 -9.69 7.15
N THR A 58 1.88 -9.80 8.06
CA THR A 58 2.03 -8.86 9.19
C THR A 58 2.47 -7.47 8.70
N VAL A 59 2.18 -6.42 9.48
CA VAL A 59 2.65 -5.07 9.15
C VAL A 59 4.14 -4.96 9.42
N GLU A 60 4.88 -4.53 8.40
CA GLU A 60 6.31 -4.22 8.50
C GLU A 60 6.54 -2.75 8.81
N ARG A 61 5.84 -1.88 8.08
CA ARG A 61 6.01 -0.42 8.17
C ARG A 61 4.69 0.28 7.95
N TRP A 62 4.48 1.36 8.69
CA TRP A 62 3.40 2.31 8.46
C TRP A 62 4.00 3.70 8.24
N LEU A 63 3.87 4.19 7.00
CA LEU A 63 4.26 5.54 6.62
C LEU A 63 3.03 6.45 6.68
N LYS A 64 3.11 7.50 7.49
CA LYS A 64 2.02 8.49 7.58
C LYS A 64 1.96 9.35 6.33
N ARG A 65 0.76 9.78 5.95
CA ARG A 65 0.53 10.81 4.93
C ARG A 65 1.39 12.05 5.19
N GLU A 66 1.66 12.80 4.13
CA GLU A 66 2.29 14.11 4.27
C GLU A 66 1.26 15.11 4.79
N GLU A 67 1.71 16.04 5.64
CA GLU A 67 0.89 17.13 6.21
C GLU A 67 0.70 18.26 5.20
#